data_AF-A0A067ELF8-F1
#
_entry.id   AF-A0A067ELF8-F1
#
_cell.length_a   1.000
_cell.length_b   1.000
_cell.length_c   1.000
_cell.angle_alpha   90.00
_cell.angle_beta   90.00
_cell.angle_gamma   90.00
#
_symmetry.space_group_name_H-M   'P 1'
#
loop_
_entity.id
_entity.type
_entity.pdbx_description
1 polymer ?
#
loop_
_entity_poly.entity_id
_entity_poly.type
_entity_poly.pdbx_seq_one_letter_code
_entity_poly.pdbx_strand_id
1 'polypeptide(L)'
;TLTLDSCCLPQFGRERVSQQQQQQQRPTRLLKRSAMGKVHGSLARAGKVRGQTPKVAKQDKKKKPRGRAHKRMQYNRRFVTAVVGFGKKRGPNSSEK
;
A
#
# COMPACT_ATOMS: atom_id res chain seq x y z
N THR A 1 -6.80 -31.26 61.04
CA THR A 1 -6.20 -31.53 62.36
C THR A 1 -4.72 -31.76 62.15
N LEU A 2 -3.91 -30.86 62.69
CA LEU A 2 -2.46 -30.89 62.60
C LEU A 2 -1.91 -32.08 63.41
N THR A 3 -0.98 -32.84 62.84
CA THR A 3 0.04 -33.54 63.64
C THR A 3 1.40 -33.26 62.99
N LEU A 4 2.16 -32.43 63.69
CA LEU A 4 3.60 -32.25 63.54
C LEU A 4 4.32 -33.51 64.04
N ASP A 5 5.44 -33.87 63.41
CA ASP A 5 6.67 -34.34 64.06
C ASP A 5 7.75 -34.50 62.98
N SER A 6 8.83 -33.70 62.95
CA SER A 6 9.96 -33.58 63.89
C SER A 6 11.03 -34.64 63.67
N CYS A 7 12.18 -34.18 63.11
CA CYS A 7 13.56 -34.69 63.18
C CYS A 7 14.24 -34.56 61.80
N CYS A 8 15.48 -34.11 61.63
CA CYS A 8 16.53 -33.64 62.52
C CYS A 8 17.63 -33.07 61.60
N LEU A 9 18.24 -31.93 61.92
CA LEU A 9 19.50 -31.47 61.29
C LEU A 9 20.70 -32.19 61.93
N PRO A 10 21.84 -32.28 61.24
CA PRO A 10 23.03 -31.53 61.68
C PRO A 10 23.82 -30.92 60.50
N GLN A 11 24.17 -29.63 60.49
CA GLN A 11 25.27 -28.95 61.20
C GLN A 11 26.63 -28.93 60.47
N PHE A 12 26.94 -27.72 59.98
CA PHE A 12 28.23 -27.01 59.99
C PHE A 12 29.43 -27.52 59.17
N GLY A 13 29.76 -26.72 58.15
CA GLY A 13 31.12 -26.52 57.64
C GLY A 13 31.27 -25.07 57.17
N ARG A 14 31.88 -24.24 58.02
CA ARG A 14 32.28 -22.85 57.71
C ARG A 14 33.46 -22.89 56.74
N GLU A 15 33.53 -21.93 55.80
CA GLU A 15 34.65 -20.98 55.71
C GLU A 15 34.43 -19.95 54.59
N ARG A 16 34.67 -18.68 54.94
CA ARG A 16 34.71 -17.53 54.05
C ARG A 16 35.95 -17.65 53.16
N VAL A 17 35.87 -17.46 51.85
CA VAL A 17 36.94 -16.78 51.10
C VAL A 17 36.37 -16.08 49.86
N SER A 18 36.53 -14.75 49.88
CA SER A 18 36.78 -13.81 48.76
C SER A 18 35.81 -13.73 47.58
N GLN A 19 35.26 -12.53 47.33
CA GLN A 19 35.67 -11.65 46.21
C GLN A 19 35.60 -12.40 44.85
N GLN A 20 34.71 -12.07 43.93
CA GLN A 20 34.72 -10.79 43.23
C GLN A 20 33.34 -10.56 42.61
N GLN A 21 32.78 -9.39 42.89
CA GLN A 21 31.63 -8.86 42.18
C GLN A 21 32.05 -8.59 40.74
N GLN A 22 31.74 -9.51 39.82
CA GLN A 22 31.74 -9.18 38.41
C GLN A 22 30.57 -8.25 38.16
N GLN A 23 30.92 -7.02 37.80
CA GLN A 23 30.04 -6.02 37.23
C GLN A 23 29.18 -6.65 36.13
N GLN A 24 27.87 -6.75 36.37
CA GLN A 24 26.91 -6.77 35.28
C GLN A 24 26.15 -5.46 35.33
N GLN A 25 26.70 -4.47 34.64
CA GLN A 25 26.01 -3.23 34.33
C GLN A 25 24.70 -3.60 33.63
N ARG A 26 23.57 -3.33 34.28
CA ARG A 26 22.24 -3.46 33.64
C ARG A 26 22.21 -2.50 32.45
N PRO A 27 22.11 -2.95 31.20
CA PRO A 27 21.88 -2.02 30.11
C PRO A 27 20.51 -1.38 30.34
N THR A 28 20.52 -0.07 30.52
CA THR A 28 19.32 0.75 30.56
C THR A 28 18.53 0.46 29.27
N ARG A 29 17.24 0.18 29.46
CA ARG A 29 16.26 0.00 28.39
C ARG A 29 16.21 1.27 27.53
N LEU A 30 17.02 1.33 26.48
CA LEU A 30 16.74 2.19 25.34
C LEU A 30 15.79 1.40 24.44
N LEU A 31 14.49 1.59 24.68
CA LEU A 31 13.44 1.28 23.70
C LEU A 31 13.76 2.07 22.43
N LYS A 32 14.57 1.48 21.55
CA LYS A 32 14.85 2.00 20.21
C LYS A 32 13.62 1.76 19.34
N ARG A 33 12.55 2.52 19.62
CA ARG A 33 11.41 2.70 18.70
C ARG A 33 11.86 3.64 17.58
N SER A 34 12.54 3.08 16.60
CA SER A 34 12.59 3.66 15.26
C SER A 34 12.56 2.53 14.24
N ALA A 35 11.42 1.83 14.23
CA ALA A 35 11.04 0.95 13.13
C ALA A 35 10.54 1.82 11.97
N MET A 36 11.45 2.56 11.33
CA MET A 36 11.25 3.06 9.97
C MET A 36 12.52 2.72 9.20
N GLY A 37 12.64 1.43 8.89
CA GLY A 37 13.68 0.93 8.02
C GLY A 37 13.69 1.74 6.73
N LYS A 38 14.89 2.13 6.29
CA LYS A 38 15.14 2.74 4.99
C LYS A 38 14.48 1.88 3.92
N VAL A 39 13.31 2.30 3.45
CA VAL A 39 12.54 1.55 2.45
C VAL A 39 13.35 1.52 1.16
N HIS A 40 13.72 0.33 0.69
CA HIS A 40 14.43 0.18 -0.57
C HIS A 40 13.45 0.41 -1.73
N GLY A 41 13.38 1.66 -2.15
CA GLY A 41 12.52 2.16 -3.22
C GLY A 41 12.71 3.67 -3.33
N SER A 42 13.58 4.11 -4.24
CA SER A 42 13.82 5.54 -4.45
C SER A 42 12.64 6.21 -5.15
N LEU A 43 12.19 7.36 -4.66
CA LEU A 43 11.23 8.24 -5.33
C LEU A 43 11.75 8.82 -6.66
N ALA A 44 12.99 8.52 -7.05
CA ALA A 44 13.67 9.01 -8.24
C ALA A 44 12.92 8.76 -9.57
N ARG A 45 11.94 7.85 -9.60
CA ARG A 45 11.12 7.56 -10.79
C ARG A 45 9.76 8.27 -10.79
N ALA A 46 9.43 9.03 -9.75
CA ALA A 46 8.17 9.74 -9.68
C ALA A 46 8.05 10.74 -10.84
N GLY A 47 6.95 10.68 -11.59
CA GLY A 47 6.68 11.63 -12.68
C GLY A 47 7.49 11.44 -13.96
N LYS A 48 8.47 10.50 -14.04
CA LYS A 48 9.33 10.28 -15.22
C LYS A 48 8.54 10.22 -16.54
N VAL A 49 7.47 9.44 -16.56
CA VAL A 49 6.65 9.24 -17.78
C VAL A 49 5.89 10.52 -18.17
N ARG A 50 5.36 11.27 -17.18
CA ARG A 50 4.59 12.49 -17.46
C ARG A 50 5.46 13.63 -18.00
N GLY A 51 6.73 13.69 -17.59
CA GLY A 51 7.70 14.67 -18.10
C GLY A 51 8.32 14.28 -19.45
N GLN A 52 8.44 12.98 -19.72
CA GLN A 52 8.97 12.49 -21.00
C GLN A 52 7.96 12.64 -22.16
N THR A 53 6.66 12.48 -21.90
CA THR A 53 5.64 12.60 -22.96
C THR A 53 5.49 14.05 -23.42
N PRO A 54 5.50 14.34 -24.74
CA PRO A 54 5.31 15.70 -25.23
C PRO A 54 3.94 16.24 -24.80
N LYS A 55 3.91 17.50 -24.36
CA LYS A 55 2.67 18.15 -23.93
C LYS A 55 1.87 18.60 -25.15
N VAL A 56 0.99 17.73 -25.65
CA VAL A 56 0.08 18.07 -26.75
C VAL A 56 -1.01 19.03 -26.23
N ALA A 57 -1.13 20.20 -26.87
CA ALA A 57 -2.20 21.15 -26.58
C ALA A 57 -3.56 20.57 -26.99
N LYS A 58 -4.62 20.95 -26.26
CA LYS A 58 -5.98 20.53 -26.63
C LYS A 58 -6.38 21.30 -27.89
N GLN A 59 -6.72 20.58 -28.94
CA GLN A 59 -7.34 21.18 -30.13
C GLN A 59 -8.72 21.77 -29.79
N ASP A 60 -9.04 22.91 -30.38
CA ASP A 60 -10.37 23.50 -30.29
C ASP A 60 -11.39 22.62 -31.02
N LYS A 61 -12.28 22.01 -30.23
CA LYS A 61 -13.39 21.18 -30.70
C LYS A 61 -14.69 21.93 -30.47
N LYS A 62 -15.55 21.98 -31.49
CA LYS A 62 -16.88 22.57 -31.38
C LYS A 62 -17.63 21.97 -30.18
N LYS A 63 -18.26 22.84 -29.37
CA LYS A 63 -19.03 22.42 -28.20
C LYS A 63 -20.15 21.48 -28.64
N LYS A 64 -20.22 20.30 -28.03
CA LYS A 64 -21.36 19.41 -28.20
C LYS A 64 -22.56 20.05 -27.48
N PRO A 65 -23.75 20.13 -28.11
CA PRO A 65 -24.95 20.57 -27.40
C PRO A 65 -25.23 19.63 -26.23
N ARG A 66 -25.90 20.13 -25.19
CA ARG A 66 -26.19 19.40 -23.95
C ARG A 66 -27.69 19.08 -23.83
N GLY A 67 -28.04 18.20 -22.90
CA GLY A 67 -29.42 17.84 -22.59
C GLY A 67 -30.17 17.15 -23.73
N ARG A 68 -31.40 17.58 -23.98
CA ARG A 68 -32.34 16.97 -24.94
C ARG A 68 -31.81 16.95 -26.37
N ALA A 69 -31.14 18.03 -26.80
CA ALA A 69 -30.56 18.11 -28.13
C ALA A 69 -29.48 17.03 -28.36
N HIS A 70 -28.63 16.77 -27.36
CA HIS A 70 -27.64 15.69 -27.44
C HIS A 70 -28.27 14.31 -27.55
N LYS A 71 -29.32 14.06 -26.76
CA LYS A 71 -30.04 12.78 -26.76
C LYS A 71 -30.73 12.52 -28.11
N ARG A 72 -31.31 13.55 -28.73
CA ARG A 72 -31.89 13.44 -30.09
C ARG A 72 -30.84 13.06 -31.12
N MET A 73 -29.68 13.72 -31.12
CA MET A 73 -28.59 13.35 -32.04
C MET A 73 -28.08 11.92 -31.81
N GLN A 74 -27.98 11.48 -30.56
CA GLN A 74 -27.54 10.12 -30.22
C GLN A 74 -28.57 9.06 -30.67
N TYR A 75 -29.86 9.32 -30.51
CA TYR A 75 -30.94 8.45 -31.00
C TYR A 75 -30.90 8.31 -32.52
N ASN A 76 -30.85 9.45 -33.23
CA ASN A 76 -30.79 9.45 -34.70
C ASN A 76 -29.59 8.65 -35.20
N ARG A 77 -28.39 8.85 -34.62
CA ARG A 77 -27.17 8.10 -34.99
C ARG A 77 -27.24 6.59 -34.71
N ARG A 78 -27.98 6.16 -33.69
CA ARG A 78 -28.04 4.75 -33.26
C ARG A 78 -29.13 3.95 -33.97
N PHE A 79 -30.26 4.58 -34.27
CA PHE A 79 -31.46 3.85 -34.67
C PHE A 79 -32.02 4.32 -36.01
N VAL A 80 -32.00 5.61 -36.31
CA VAL A 80 -32.64 6.16 -37.53
C VAL A 80 -31.68 6.15 -38.72
N THR A 81 -30.45 6.62 -38.52
CA THR A 81 -29.44 6.72 -39.59
C THR A 81 -28.64 5.43 -39.77
N ALA A 82 -28.50 4.62 -38.72
CA ALA A 82 -27.75 3.36 -38.77
C ALA A 82 -28.61 2.26 -39.40
N VAL A 83 -28.70 2.25 -40.73
CA VAL A 83 -29.21 1.10 -41.48
C VAL A 83 -28.16 0.00 -41.38
N VAL A 84 -28.57 -1.19 -40.93
CA VAL A 84 -27.70 -2.36 -40.88
C VAL A 84 -27.47 -2.82 -42.32
N GLY A 85 -26.43 -2.29 -42.96
CA GLY A 85 -25.97 -2.83 -44.24
C GLY A 85 -25.64 -4.31 -44.11
N PHE A 86 -25.60 -5.03 -45.24
CA PHE A 86 -25.23 -6.44 -45.25
C PHE A 86 -23.80 -6.62 -44.72
N GLY A 87 -23.66 -7.32 -43.59
CA GLY A 87 -22.38 -7.57 -42.93
C GLY A 87 -22.41 -7.37 -41.41
N LYS A 88 -21.23 -7.45 -40.78
CA LYS A 88 -21.09 -7.26 -39.32
C LYS A 88 -21.20 -5.78 -38.96
N LYS A 89 -22.00 -5.45 -37.94
CA LYS A 89 -22.15 -4.07 -37.43
C LYS A 89 -20.81 -3.52 -36.94
N ARG A 90 -20.32 -2.46 -37.58
CA ARG A 90 -19.12 -1.72 -37.13
C ARG A 90 -19.42 -0.94 -35.86
N GLY A 91 -18.43 -0.90 -34.96
CA GLY A 91 -18.52 -0.17 -33.70
C GLY A 91 -18.38 1.35 -33.89
N PRO A 92 -18.92 2.18 -32.98
CA PRO A 92 -18.94 3.64 -33.10
C PRO A 92 -17.56 4.32 -33.05
N ASN A 93 -16.51 3.58 -32.69
CA ASN A 93 -15.12 4.06 -32.65
C ASN A 93 -14.17 3.02 -33.28
N SER A 94 -14.58 2.41 -34.39
CA SER A 94 -13.71 1.53 -35.19
C SER A 94 -12.78 2.38 -36.05
N SER A 95 -11.48 2.09 -36.01
CA SER A 95 -10.46 2.79 -36.80
C SER A 95 -10.14 2.10 -38.12
N GLU A 96 -10.77 0.96 -38.40
CA GLU A 96 -10.69 0.28 -39.70
C GLU A 96 -11.59 1.02 -40.68
N LYS A 97 -11.00 1.48 -41.79
CA LYS A 97 -11.67 2.20 -42.87
C LYS A 97 -12.38 1.24 -43.80
#